data_AF-A0A077R888-F1
#
_entry.id   AF-A0A077R888-F1
#
_cell.length_a   1.000
_cell.length_b   1.000
_cell.length_c   1.000
_cell.angle_alpha   90.00
_cell.angle_beta   90.00
_cell.angle_gamma   90.00
#
_symmetry.space_group_name_H-M   'P 1'
#
loop_
_entity.id
_entity.type
_entity.pdbx_description
1 polymer ?
#
loop_
_entity_poly.entity_id
_entity_poly.type
_entity_poly.pdbx_seq_one_letter_code
_entity_poly.pdbx_strand_id
1 'polypeptide(L)'
;MPDKRQLEEAFHLEPLPKRLACSSAVTGTVMSDERIFATLKHPRLENGGSSPFTTSPPFQQPAPICSFSFDEHRKQHQDDRSKRFYTRPPPYNNPHPHLTRAQPVFGADLNYGLERFTQRDDSLPEHLDALVAALQHRTENATGSEAEKDELDRERRRADVVTWRGIITKICSAYEQNAKAKFHDSIELNAMMLDNTLYLEEYTSAEAKAQKANKEANPKMKRMGYYGYCFESYCTVDTPAQVNQPFCAINPRTDSGTGLVRHPVGWSGDVNTNVQWCQVVKTKLGENRLVIGGEVDAVEYNPITGKQEMVELKTSMQMTRFQRGKFGKAMADQERFEKKLLKFFLQSYLLGVGKIVVGFRDDYEYIKTLINNSNGVERATSATQSNALGN
;
A
#
# COMPACT_ATOMS: atom_id res chain seq x y z
N MET A 1 2.05 18.76 21.28
CA MET A 1 3.33 19.10 20.63
C MET A 1 3.53 20.60 20.75
N PRO A 2 4.68 21.10 21.24
CA PRO A 2 4.98 22.52 21.18
C PRO A 2 5.20 22.96 19.73
N ASP A 3 4.96 24.24 19.46
CA ASP A 3 5.03 24.89 18.14
C ASP A 3 6.43 24.74 17.51
N LYS A 4 6.51 24.15 16.31
CA LYS A 4 7.76 23.93 15.56
C LYS A 4 8.55 25.23 15.31
N ARG A 5 7.91 26.40 15.43
CA ARG A 5 8.56 27.71 15.23
C ARG A 5 9.56 28.10 16.32
N GLN A 6 9.50 27.51 17.52
CA GLN A 6 10.40 27.89 18.62
C GLN A 6 11.77 27.19 18.57
N LEU A 7 11.93 26.13 17.76
CA LEU A 7 13.20 25.39 17.65
C LEU A 7 14.13 25.96 16.57
N GLU A 8 13.63 26.77 15.64
CA GLU A 8 14.43 27.34 14.55
C GLU A 8 15.23 28.59 14.98
N GLU A 9 14.86 29.27 16.07
CA GLU A 9 15.53 30.51 16.51
C GLU A 9 16.83 30.29 17.30
N ALA A 10 17.17 29.06 17.70
CA ALA A 10 18.29 28.80 18.61
C ALA A 10 19.65 28.49 17.94
N PHE A 11 19.73 28.40 16.61
CA PHE A 11 20.96 28.00 15.91
C PHE A 11 21.36 28.96 14.77
N HIS A 12 21.58 30.23 15.10
CA HIS A 12 22.35 31.13 14.24
C HIS A 12 23.82 31.13 14.63
N LEU A 13 24.62 30.30 13.97
CA LEU A 13 26.07 30.48 13.86
C LEU A 13 26.40 30.83 12.40
N GLU A 14 27.20 31.90 12.23
CA GLU A 14 27.51 32.52 10.95
C GLU A 14 28.16 31.59 9.90
N PRO A 15 27.89 31.77 8.60
CA PRO A 15 28.50 30.99 7.54
C PRO A 15 29.93 31.46 7.20
N LEU A 16 30.87 30.51 7.16
CA LEU A 16 32.22 30.72 6.61
C LEU A 16 32.19 31.03 5.09
N PRO A 17 33.14 31.83 4.56
CA PRO A 17 33.04 32.44 3.24
C PRO A 17 33.31 31.44 2.09
N LYS A 18 32.47 31.52 1.07
CA LYS A 18 32.55 30.77 -0.20
C LYS A 18 33.75 31.25 -1.04
N ARG A 19 34.64 30.33 -1.42
CA ARG A 19 35.57 30.55 -2.56
C ARG A 19 34.81 30.35 -3.87
N LEU A 20 34.85 31.39 -4.71
CA LEU A 20 34.35 31.40 -6.09
C LEU A 20 35.21 30.49 -6.99
N ALA A 21 34.53 29.71 -7.84
CA ALA A 21 35.10 29.22 -9.09
C ALA A 21 34.03 29.34 -10.20
N CYS A 22 34.49 29.88 -11.34
CA CYS A 22 33.71 30.35 -12.48
C CYS A 22 32.81 29.30 -13.16
N SER A 23 31.81 29.86 -13.83
CA SER A 23 30.84 29.21 -14.72
C SER A 23 31.46 28.50 -15.93
N SER A 24 30.90 27.34 -16.27
CA SER A 24 30.71 26.93 -17.67
C SER A 24 29.44 26.08 -17.77
N ALA A 25 28.53 26.52 -18.65
CA ALA A 25 27.30 25.82 -18.97
C ALA A 25 27.62 24.49 -19.70
N VAL A 26 27.13 23.36 -19.18
CA VAL A 26 27.10 22.09 -19.91
C VAL A 26 25.81 21.34 -19.59
N THR A 27 25.14 20.94 -20.65
CA THR A 27 23.96 20.06 -20.78
C THR A 27 24.09 18.74 -20.02
N GLY A 28 23.02 18.33 -19.34
CA GLY A 28 22.70 16.94 -18.99
C GLY A 28 23.79 16.14 -18.27
N THR A 29 24.03 16.44 -16.99
CA THR A 29 25.02 15.69 -16.19
C THR A 29 24.36 14.53 -15.46
N VAL A 30 24.63 13.31 -15.94
CA VAL A 30 24.65 12.09 -15.12
C VAL A 30 25.53 12.37 -13.91
N MET A 31 25.02 12.12 -12.70
CA MET A 31 25.77 12.37 -11.46
C MET A 31 27.17 11.74 -11.57
N SER A 32 28.22 12.53 -11.36
CA SER A 32 29.62 12.15 -11.48
C SER A 32 29.98 10.90 -10.66
N ASP A 33 30.64 9.93 -11.31
CA ASP A 33 31.08 8.62 -10.77
C ASP A 33 31.90 8.67 -9.46
N GLU A 34 32.46 9.83 -9.07
CA GLU A 34 33.30 9.97 -7.87
C GLU A 34 32.55 9.85 -6.52
N ARG A 35 31.22 9.69 -6.51
CA ARG A 35 30.41 9.52 -5.28
C ARG A 35 29.83 8.12 -5.06
N ILE A 36 30.14 7.16 -5.93
CA ILE A 36 29.62 5.80 -5.80
C ILE A 36 30.55 5.00 -4.89
N PHE A 37 30.13 4.81 -3.64
CA PHE A 37 30.91 4.05 -2.63
C PHE A 37 30.89 2.54 -2.89
N ALA A 38 29.81 2.00 -3.42
CA ALA A 38 29.66 0.60 -3.76
C ALA A 38 28.56 0.40 -4.81
N THR A 39 28.77 -0.56 -5.71
CA THR A 39 27.76 -0.98 -6.69
C THR A 39 27.41 -2.44 -6.47
N LEU A 40 26.15 -2.70 -6.11
CA LEU A 40 25.62 -4.06 -6.05
C LEU A 40 25.15 -4.48 -7.43
N LYS A 41 25.73 -5.55 -7.98
CA LYS A 41 25.31 -6.08 -9.28
C LYS A 41 24.15 -7.03 -9.11
N HIS A 42 23.29 -7.08 -10.13
CA HIS A 42 22.17 -7.99 -10.13
C HIS A 42 22.67 -9.45 -10.17
N PRO A 43 22.25 -10.33 -9.24
CA PRO A 43 22.82 -11.67 -9.10
C PRO A 43 22.74 -12.54 -10.37
N ARG A 44 21.62 -12.43 -11.12
CA ARG A 44 21.45 -13.15 -12.40
C ARG A 44 22.37 -12.65 -13.51
N LEU A 45 22.84 -11.40 -13.45
CA LEU A 45 23.77 -10.86 -14.45
C LEU A 45 25.19 -11.36 -14.21
N GLU A 46 25.56 -11.67 -12.96
CA GLU A 46 26.88 -12.21 -12.61
C GLU A 46 26.99 -13.71 -12.87
N ASN A 47 25.94 -14.48 -12.60
CA ASN A 47 26.00 -15.95 -12.61
C ASN A 47 25.33 -16.62 -13.83
N GLY A 48 25.28 -15.95 -14.99
CA GLY A 48 24.70 -16.53 -16.21
C GLY A 48 23.23 -16.96 -16.06
N GLY A 49 22.46 -16.25 -15.22
CA GLY A 49 21.06 -16.53 -14.94
C GLY A 49 20.78 -17.38 -13.69
N SER A 50 21.80 -17.95 -13.03
CA SER A 50 21.61 -18.69 -11.77
C SER A 50 21.62 -17.77 -10.54
N SER A 51 20.91 -18.15 -9.48
CA SER A 51 20.96 -17.43 -8.19
C SER A 51 22.24 -17.80 -7.45
N PRO A 52 23.04 -16.85 -6.92
CA PRO A 52 24.15 -17.15 -6.02
C PRO A 52 23.67 -17.70 -4.68
N PHE A 53 22.41 -17.46 -4.32
CA PHE A 53 21.82 -17.97 -3.09
C PHE A 53 21.29 -19.39 -3.31
N THR A 54 21.80 -20.33 -2.51
CA THR A 54 21.43 -21.75 -2.55
C THR A 54 20.14 -22.05 -1.78
N THR A 55 19.72 -21.14 -0.90
CA THR A 55 18.50 -21.23 -0.09
C THR A 55 17.85 -19.87 0.07
N SER A 56 16.53 -19.85 0.26
CA SER A 56 15.81 -18.63 0.61
C SER A 56 16.20 -18.17 2.02
N PRO A 57 16.43 -16.86 2.24
CA PRO A 57 16.74 -16.37 3.58
C PRO A 57 15.55 -16.62 4.52
N PRO A 58 15.78 -16.97 5.80
CA PRO A 58 14.71 -17.09 6.77
C PRO A 58 13.98 -15.76 6.92
N PHE A 59 12.66 -15.80 6.98
CA PHE A 59 11.82 -14.64 7.27
C PHE A 59 10.97 -14.93 8.50
N GLN A 60 11.12 -14.11 9.52
CA GLN A 60 10.34 -14.22 10.75
C GLN A 60 8.94 -13.64 10.51
N GLN A 61 7.90 -14.32 11.01
CA GLN A 61 6.54 -13.81 10.95
C GLN A 61 6.48 -12.39 11.58
N PRO A 62 5.97 -11.39 10.85
CA PRO A 62 5.84 -10.04 11.38
C PRO A 62 4.99 -10.01 12.64
N ALA A 63 5.50 -9.37 13.68
CA ALA A 63 4.82 -9.22 14.97
C ALA A 63 4.42 -7.74 15.17
N PRO A 64 3.12 -7.42 15.27
CA PRO A 64 2.64 -6.09 15.65
C PRO A 64 3.29 -5.57 16.94
N ILE A 65 3.73 -4.32 16.96
CA ILE A 65 4.29 -3.66 18.16
C ILE A 65 3.54 -2.40 18.59
N CYS A 66 3.00 -1.63 17.64
CA CYS A 66 2.08 -0.52 17.87
C CYS A 66 1.34 -0.18 16.56
N SER A 67 0.33 0.68 16.65
CA SER A 67 -0.43 1.23 15.54
C SER A 67 -0.72 2.71 15.78
N PHE A 68 -1.07 3.42 14.72
CA PHE A 68 -1.51 4.81 14.79
C PHE A 68 -2.44 5.12 13.61
N SER A 69 -3.16 6.23 13.71
CA SER A 69 -4.15 6.67 12.74
C SER A 69 -3.84 8.08 12.25
N PHE A 70 -4.16 8.36 10.99
CA PHE A 70 -4.36 9.71 10.48
C PHE A 70 -5.85 9.98 10.34
N ASP A 71 -6.31 11.14 10.79
CA ASP A 71 -7.71 11.58 10.64
C ASP A 71 -7.97 12.27 9.28
N GLU A 72 -9.19 12.77 9.10
CA GLU A 72 -9.64 13.44 7.87
C GLU A 72 -8.83 14.70 7.51
N HIS A 73 -8.12 15.27 8.48
CA HIS A 73 -7.27 16.45 8.35
C HIS A 73 -5.78 16.10 8.32
N ARG A 74 -5.44 14.82 8.14
CA ARG A 74 -4.08 14.29 8.12
C ARG A 74 -3.32 14.47 9.44
N LYS A 75 -4.03 14.63 10.56
CA LYS A 75 -3.41 14.69 11.88
C LYS A 75 -3.21 13.28 12.43
N GLN A 76 -2.00 13.03 12.95
CA GLN A 76 -1.65 11.75 13.57
C GLN A 76 -2.27 11.61 14.97
N HIS A 77 -2.77 10.42 15.27
CA HIS A 77 -3.29 9.98 16.57
C HIS A 77 -2.71 8.61 16.91
N GLN A 78 -2.31 8.41 18.17
CA GLN A 78 -1.67 7.18 18.65
C GLN A 78 -2.71 6.14 19.07
N ASP A 79 -3.69 5.91 18.20
CA ASP A 79 -4.82 5.00 18.39
C ASP A 79 -5.32 4.43 17.05
N ASP A 80 -6.40 3.65 17.13
CA ASP A 80 -7.00 2.91 16.02
C ASP A 80 -8.26 3.58 15.45
N ARG A 81 -8.45 4.89 15.64
CA ARG A 81 -9.70 5.57 15.23
C ARG A 81 -10.01 5.48 13.73
N SER A 82 -8.99 5.34 12.89
CA SER A 82 -9.13 5.24 11.43
C SER A 82 -9.16 3.79 10.95
N LYS A 83 -9.13 2.80 11.86
CA LYS A 83 -9.20 1.38 11.53
C LYS A 83 -10.57 1.06 10.90
N ARG A 84 -10.53 0.37 9.76
CA ARG A 84 -11.72 -0.08 9.03
C ARG A 84 -11.91 -1.58 9.16
N PHE A 85 -13.15 -2.03 9.06
CA PHE A 85 -13.50 -3.44 9.11
C PHE A 85 -13.95 -3.92 7.73
N TYR A 86 -13.32 -4.99 7.25
CA TYR A 86 -13.67 -5.58 5.97
C TYR A 86 -15.09 -6.15 6.05
N THR A 87 -15.92 -5.76 5.08
CA THR A 87 -17.24 -6.35 4.87
C THR A 87 -17.30 -6.92 3.47
N ARG A 88 -17.97 -8.07 3.31
CA ARG A 88 -18.23 -8.58 1.96
C ARG A 88 -19.20 -7.61 1.30
N PRO A 89 -18.92 -7.16 0.06
CA PRO A 89 -19.83 -6.26 -0.61
C PRO A 89 -21.19 -6.92 -0.87
N PRO A 90 -22.25 -6.11 -1.07
CA PRO A 90 -23.59 -6.63 -1.29
C PRO A 90 -23.66 -7.57 -2.50
N PRO A 91 -24.55 -8.59 -2.46
CA PRO A 91 -24.74 -9.49 -3.59
C PRO A 91 -25.03 -8.70 -4.86
N TYR A 92 -24.31 -9.03 -5.93
CA TYR A 92 -24.54 -8.45 -7.23
C TYR A 92 -25.88 -8.98 -7.72
N ASN A 93 -26.92 -8.15 -7.61
CA ASN A 93 -28.28 -8.43 -8.11
C ASN A 93 -28.73 -7.44 -9.21
N ASN A 94 -27.94 -6.41 -9.50
CA ASN A 94 -28.30 -5.36 -10.45
C ASN A 94 -27.85 -5.69 -11.90
N PRO A 95 -28.72 -5.48 -12.91
CA PRO A 95 -28.37 -5.55 -14.33
C PRO A 95 -27.26 -4.57 -14.69
N HIS A 96 -26.24 -5.02 -15.44
CA HIS A 96 -25.17 -4.11 -15.85
C HIS A 96 -25.70 -2.93 -16.69
N PRO A 97 -25.40 -1.66 -16.35
CA PRO A 97 -26.01 -0.51 -17.01
C PRO A 97 -25.69 -0.40 -18.51
N HIS A 98 -24.53 -0.93 -18.93
CA HIS A 98 -24.01 -0.78 -20.29
C HIS A 98 -23.99 -2.08 -21.11
N LEU A 99 -24.29 -3.24 -20.51
CA LEU A 99 -24.18 -4.54 -21.18
C LEU A 99 -25.52 -5.26 -21.18
N THR A 100 -26.11 -5.40 -22.36
CA THR A 100 -27.51 -5.85 -22.54
C THR A 100 -27.66 -7.34 -22.91
N ARG A 101 -26.59 -8.01 -23.36
CA ARG A 101 -26.68 -9.33 -24.06
C ARG A 101 -26.52 -10.58 -23.17
N ALA A 102 -26.31 -10.43 -21.88
CA ALA A 102 -26.47 -11.45 -20.83
C ALA A 102 -26.42 -10.69 -19.51
N GLN A 103 -27.34 -10.87 -18.57
CA GLN A 103 -27.40 -10.13 -17.29
C GLN A 103 -26.09 -10.32 -16.49
N PRO A 104 -25.06 -9.47 -16.61
CA PRO A 104 -23.80 -9.69 -15.95
C PRO A 104 -23.88 -8.89 -14.67
N VAL A 105 -24.32 -9.55 -13.60
CA VAL A 105 -24.58 -8.85 -12.36
C VAL A 105 -23.32 -8.15 -11.86
N PHE A 106 -23.45 -6.89 -11.49
CA PHE A 106 -22.31 -6.01 -11.20
C PHE A 106 -22.31 -5.55 -9.74
N GLY A 107 -21.12 -5.24 -9.25
CA GLY A 107 -20.85 -4.71 -7.91
C GLY A 107 -20.66 -3.20 -7.89
N ALA A 108 -19.56 -2.74 -7.31
CA ALA A 108 -19.26 -1.33 -7.20
C ALA A 108 -19.16 -0.65 -8.58
N ASP A 109 -19.73 0.55 -8.72
CA ASP A 109 -19.33 1.51 -9.75
C ASP A 109 -18.12 2.29 -9.23
N LEU A 110 -16.94 2.06 -9.78
CA LEU A 110 -15.73 2.72 -9.31
C LEU A 110 -15.63 4.20 -9.71
N ASN A 111 -16.59 4.73 -10.48
CA ASN A 111 -16.71 6.16 -10.73
C ASN A 111 -17.53 6.89 -9.66
N TYR A 112 -18.31 6.16 -8.84
CA TYR A 112 -19.19 6.77 -7.86
C TYR A 112 -18.40 7.62 -6.86
N GLY A 113 -18.79 8.88 -6.68
CA GLY A 113 -18.21 9.79 -5.70
C GLY A 113 -16.87 10.43 -6.09
N LEU A 114 -16.40 10.23 -7.33
CA LEU A 114 -15.14 10.82 -7.81
C LEU A 114 -15.12 12.36 -7.70
N GLU A 115 -16.25 13.00 -7.89
CA GLU A 115 -16.44 14.45 -7.76
C GLU A 115 -16.33 14.96 -6.32
N ARG A 116 -16.48 14.09 -5.32
CA ARG A 116 -16.32 14.37 -3.89
C ARG A 116 -15.00 13.84 -3.33
N PHE A 117 -14.10 13.37 -4.20
CA PHE A 117 -12.82 12.80 -3.83
C PHE A 117 -11.91 13.83 -3.13
N THR A 118 -11.57 13.56 -1.87
CA THR A 118 -10.60 14.34 -1.10
C THR A 118 -9.24 13.68 -1.17
N GLN A 119 -8.27 14.36 -1.78
CA GLN A 119 -6.92 13.84 -1.98
C GLN A 119 -5.95 14.48 -0.99
N ARG A 120 -5.13 13.64 -0.36
CA ARG A 120 -4.00 14.05 0.48
C ARG A 120 -3.02 14.91 -0.32
N ASP A 121 -2.51 15.95 0.34
CA ASP A 121 -1.45 16.77 -0.23
C ASP A 121 -0.09 16.06 -0.16
N ASP A 122 0.26 15.39 -1.26
CA ASP A 122 1.53 14.68 -1.42
C ASP A 122 2.74 15.61 -1.65
N SER A 123 2.55 16.95 -1.69
CA SER A 123 3.65 17.90 -1.79
C SER A 123 4.41 18.05 -0.46
N LEU A 124 3.73 17.79 0.65
CA LEU A 124 4.29 17.82 2.00
C LEU A 124 5.10 16.53 2.25
N PRO A 125 6.40 16.64 2.52
CA PRO A 125 7.21 15.47 2.79
C PRO A 125 7.01 15.00 4.23
N GLU A 126 6.36 13.85 4.39
CA GLU A 126 6.06 13.27 5.72
C GLU A 126 7.22 12.44 6.30
N HIS A 127 8.20 12.11 5.47
CA HIS A 127 9.42 11.40 5.87
C HIS A 127 9.12 10.15 6.72
N LEU A 128 9.88 9.91 7.79
CA LEU A 128 9.60 8.88 8.79
C LEU A 128 8.91 9.43 10.04
N ASP A 129 8.48 10.70 10.03
CA ASP A 129 8.05 11.45 11.22
C ASP A 129 6.98 10.69 12.01
N ALA A 130 5.91 10.25 11.32
CA ALA A 130 4.82 9.54 11.98
C ALA A 130 5.22 8.17 12.53
N LEU A 131 6.09 7.44 11.82
CA LEU A 131 6.61 6.15 12.27
C LEU A 131 7.46 6.30 13.52
N VAL A 132 8.41 7.25 13.52
CA VAL A 132 9.29 7.51 14.67
C VAL A 132 8.48 8.04 15.85
N ALA A 133 7.52 8.94 15.62
CA ALA A 133 6.64 9.44 16.67
C ALA A 133 5.81 8.33 17.33
N ALA A 134 5.33 7.35 16.55
CA ALA A 134 4.60 6.20 17.09
C ALA A 134 5.51 5.26 17.92
N LEU A 135 6.75 5.05 17.48
CA LEU A 135 7.74 4.28 18.24
C LEU A 135 8.14 4.99 19.54
N GLN A 136 8.34 6.31 19.50
CA GLN A 136 8.60 7.13 20.69
C GLN A 136 7.42 7.08 21.66
N HIS A 137 6.19 7.29 21.17
CA HIS A 137 4.99 7.23 21.99
C HIS A 137 4.83 5.88 22.70
N ARG A 138 5.10 4.76 21.99
CA ARG A 138 5.06 3.41 22.56
C ARG A 138 6.01 3.26 23.75
N THR A 139 7.20 3.85 23.68
CA THR A 139 8.18 3.79 24.76
C THR A 139 7.82 4.72 25.92
N GLU A 140 7.45 5.97 25.64
CA GLU A 140 7.22 6.99 26.68
C GLU A 140 5.92 6.79 27.45
N ASN A 141 4.85 6.34 26.78
CA ASN A 141 3.52 6.17 27.37
C ASN A 141 3.25 4.74 27.83
N ALA A 142 4.28 3.90 27.91
CA ALA A 142 4.15 2.61 28.56
C ALA A 142 3.71 2.84 30.02
N THR A 143 2.54 2.33 30.38
CA THR A 143 1.90 2.50 31.70
C THR A 143 2.61 1.76 32.83
N GLY A 144 3.73 1.11 32.53
CA GLY A 144 4.49 0.28 33.43
C GLY A 144 5.59 1.01 34.20
N SER A 145 6.35 0.22 34.95
CA SER A 145 7.54 0.68 35.66
C SER A 145 8.63 1.19 34.71
N GLU A 146 9.60 1.96 35.22
CA GLU A 146 10.77 2.40 34.42
C GLU A 146 11.50 1.22 33.76
N ALA A 147 11.50 0.03 34.39
CA ALA A 147 12.07 -1.17 33.81
C ALA A 147 11.34 -1.65 32.53
N GLU A 148 10.02 -1.42 32.42
CA GLU A 148 9.28 -1.74 31.20
C GLU A 148 9.60 -0.76 30.07
N LYS A 149 9.72 0.53 30.40
CA LYS A 149 10.16 1.54 29.42
C LYS A 149 11.56 1.23 28.89
N ASP A 150 12.47 0.85 29.78
CA ASP A 150 13.83 0.43 29.43
C ASP A 150 13.85 -0.80 28.51
N GLU A 151 12.99 -1.79 28.75
CA GLU A 151 12.91 -2.97 27.89
C GLU A 151 12.32 -2.64 26.50
N LEU A 152 11.30 -1.78 26.42
CA LEU A 152 10.72 -1.35 25.14
C LEU A 152 11.71 -0.54 24.31
N ASP A 153 12.46 0.35 24.95
CA ASP A 153 13.51 1.11 24.29
C ASP A 153 14.68 0.22 23.86
N ARG A 154 15.06 -0.77 24.69
CA ARG A 154 16.04 -1.78 24.31
C ARG A 154 15.57 -2.62 23.11
N GLU A 155 14.30 -2.99 23.07
CA GLU A 155 13.71 -3.68 21.92
C GLU A 155 13.78 -2.83 20.65
N ARG A 156 13.42 -1.54 20.73
CA ARG A 156 13.55 -0.60 19.62
C ARG A 156 14.99 -0.50 19.12
N ARG A 157 15.96 -0.36 20.02
CA ARG A 157 17.40 -0.29 19.68
C ARG A 157 17.98 -1.59 19.11
N ARG A 158 17.28 -2.73 19.21
CA ARG A 158 17.69 -3.98 18.57
C ARG A 158 17.37 -4.03 17.09
N ALA A 159 16.65 -3.05 16.54
CA ALA A 159 16.36 -2.97 15.12
C ALA A 159 17.62 -2.58 14.34
N ASP A 160 17.94 -3.33 13.30
CA ASP A 160 19.01 -2.98 12.37
C ASP A 160 18.52 -1.97 11.33
N VAL A 161 17.22 -2.02 10.99
CA VAL A 161 16.60 -1.10 10.03
C VAL A 161 15.23 -0.62 10.51
N VAL A 162 14.96 0.68 10.39
CA VAL A 162 13.64 1.31 10.61
C VAL A 162 13.22 2.02 9.33
N THR A 163 12.07 1.66 8.75
CA THR A 163 11.59 2.27 7.50
C THR A 163 10.10 2.02 7.24
N TRP A 164 9.55 2.57 6.15
CA TRP A 164 8.24 2.20 5.65
C TRP A 164 8.28 0.88 4.88
N ARG A 165 7.26 0.05 5.06
CA ARG A 165 7.02 -1.21 4.32
C ARG A 165 7.10 -1.02 2.81
N GLY A 166 6.65 0.13 2.29
CA GLY A 166 6.70 0.46 0.87
C GLY A 166 8.14 0.46 0.32
N ILE A 167 9.12 0.91 1.11
CA ILE A 167 10.54 0.92 0.73
C ILE A 167 11.08 -0.50 0.62
N ILE A 168 10.83 -1.34 1.63
CA ILE A 168 11.24 -2.76 1.58
C ILE A 168 10.56 -3.50 0.42
N THR A 169 9.28 -3.21 0.15
CA THR A 169 8.56 -3.76 -1.02
C THR A 169 9.30 -3.42 -2.32
N LYS A 170 9.70 -2.15 -2.49
CA LYS A 170 10.43 -1.71 -3.68
C LYS A 170 11.77 -2.42 -3.80
N ILE A 171 12.54 -2.53 -2.72
CA ILE A 171 13.81 -3.26 -2.67
C ILE A 171 13.62 -4.74 -3.07
N CYS A 172 12.63 -5.43 -2.50
CA CYS A 172 12.34 -6.83 -2.85
C CYS A 172 11.92 -6.99 -4.32
N SER A 173 11.15 -6.03 -4.86
CA SER A 173 10.68 -6.08 -6.25
C SER A 173 11.72 -5.58 -7.27
N ALA A 174 12.83 -5.00 -6.83
CA ALA A 174 13.89 -4.49 -7.70
C ALA A 174 14.52 -5.61 -8.55
N TYR A 175 14.48 -6.85 -8.07
CA TYR A 175 14.96 -8.03 -8.79
C TYR A 175 14.22 -8.31 -10.11
N GLU A 176 12.95 -7.91 -10.21
CA GLU A 176 12.16 -8.06 -11.43
C GLU A 176 12.30 -6.85 -12.38
N GLN A 177 13.03 -5.80 -11.96
CA GLN A 177 13.34 -4.67 -12.82
C GLN A 177 14.48 -5.07 -13.76
N ASN A 178 14.31 -4.82 -15.06
CA ASN A 178 15.37 -5.00 -16.04
C ASN A 178 15.35 -3.84 -17.05
N ALA A 179 16.44 -3.66 -17.79
CA ALA A 179 16.57 -2.57 -18.75
C ALA A 179 15.51 -2.58 -19.88
N LYS A 180 14.80 -3.69 -20.07
CA LYS A 180 13.71 -3.86 -21.05
C LYS A 180 12.32 -3.78 -20.41
N ALA A 181 12.24 -3.52 -19.11
CA ALA A 181 10.96 -3.41 -18.43
C ALA A 181 10.20 -2.20 -18.96
N LYS A 182 8.98 -2.42 -19.44
CA LYS A 182 8.11 -1.36 -19.97
C LYS A 182 7.81 -0.26 -18.95
N PHE A 183 7.91 -0.59 -17.67
CA PHE A 183 7.77 0.33 -16.55
C PHE A 183 9.02 0.17 -15.69
N HIS A 184 9.81 1.25 -15.59
CA HIS A 184 10.95 1.33 -14.70
C HIS A 184 10.52 2.02 -13.40
N ASP A 185 10.71 1.34 -12.28
CA ASP A 185 10.40 1.84 -10.94
C ASP A 185 11.72 2.14 -10.23
N SER A 186 12.37 3.24 -10.63
CA SER A 186 13.62 3.67 -10.01
C SER A 186 13.37 4.07 -8.56
N ILE A 187 14.28 3.67 -7.68
CA ILE A 187 14.23 4.07 -6.28
C ILE A 187 15.49 4.81 -5.90
N GLU A 188 15.29 5.94 -5.22
CA GLU A 188 16.33 6.71 -4.58
C GLU A 188 15.95 6.81 -3.10
N LEU A 189 16.89 6.50 -2.21
CA LEU A 189 16.64 6.45 -0.78
C LEU A 189 17.65 7.35 -0.06
N ASN A 190 17.19 8.12 0.92
CA ASN A 190 18.08 8.69 1.92
C ASN A 190 18.32 7.63 3.00
N ALA A 191 19.57 7.53 3.47
CA ALA A 191 20.00 6.59 4.49
C ALA A 191 20.72 7.34 5.61
N MET A 192 20.27 7.13 6.86
CA MET A 192 20.90 7.71 8.06
C MET A 192 21.18 6.60 9.06
N MET A 193 22.40 6.54 9.58
CA MET A 193 22.78 5.64 10.66
C MET A 193 22.68 6.39 12.00
N LEU A 194 21.93 5.84 12.95
CA LEU A 194 21.80 6.37 14.31
C LEU A 194 21.78 5.21 15.31
N ASP A 195 22.71 5.19 16.26
CA ASP A 195 22.83 4.13 17.28
C ASP A 195 22.83 2.70 16.71
N ASN A 196 23.58 2.49 15.61
CA ASN A 196 23.63 1.24 14.83
C ASN A 196 22.30 0.80 14.19
N THR A 197 21.28 1.67 14.18
CA THR A 197 20.04 1.47 13.41
C THR A 197 20.08 2.30 12.14
N LEU A 198 19.82 1.66 11.01
CA LEU A 198 19.69 2.30 9.71
C LEU A 198 18.26 2.80 9.48
N TYR A 199 18.09 4.10 9.32
CA TYR A 199 16.84 4.71 8.93
C TYR A 199 16.85 4.95 7.42
N LEU A 200 15.84 4.41 6.74
CA LEU A 200 15.68 4.55 5.29
C LEU A 200 14.39 5.29 4.98
N GLU A 201 14.50 6.34 4.18
CA GLU A 201 13.35 7.04 3.62
C GLU A 201 13.48 7.20 2.11
N GLU A 202 12.37 7.45 1.43
CA GLU A 202 12.39 7.68 0.00
C GLU A 202 12.81 9.11 -0.31
N TYR A 203 13.81 9.26 -1.18
CA TYR A 203 14.16 10.54 -1.76
C TYR A 203 13.39 10.72 -3.06
N THR A 204 12.76 11.87 -3.24
CA THR A 204 12.10 12.23 -4.50
C THR A 204 12.65 13.57 -4.98
N SER A 205 13.35 13.53 -6.11
CA SER A 205 13.89 14.72 -6.76
C SER A 205 12.77 15.68 -7.18
N ALA A 206 13.10 16.97 -7.33
CA ALA A 206 12.15 17.97 -7.80
C ALA A 206 11.55 17.62 -9.17
N GLU A 207 12.36 17.01 -10.06
CA GLU A 207 11.89 16.53 -11.35
C GLU A 207 10.88 15.38 -11.21
N ALA A 208 11.17 14.37 -10.38
CA ALA A 208 10.25 13.26 -10.14
C ALA A 208 8.93 13.74 -9.52
N LYS A 209 8.98 14.71 -8.59
CA LYS A 209 7.79 15.38 -8.04
C LYS A 209 6.96 16.06 -9.13
N ALA A 210 7.62 16.84 -10.01
CA ALA A 210 6.94 17.51 -11.12
C ALA A 210 6.32 16.52 -12.12
N GLN A 211 7.03 15.43 -12.46
CA GLN A 211 6.51 14.38 -13.33
C GLN A 211 5.29 13.68 -12.72
N LYS A 212 5.30 13.42 -11.40
CA LYS A 212 4.14 12.87 -10.67
C LYS A 212 2.95 13.84 -10.72
N ALA A 213 3.16 15.11 -10.39
CA ALA A 213 2.11 16.14 -10.45
C ALA A 213 1.49 16.26 -11.86
N ASN A 214 2.32 16.24 -12.92
CA ASN A 214 1.85 16.27 -14.30
C ASN A 214 1.03 15.01 -14.67
N LYS A 215 1.43 13.83 -14.17
CA LYS A 215 0.65 12.61 -14.35
C LYS A 215 -0.69 12.70 -13.63
N GLU A 216 -0.73 13.20 -12.41
CA GLU A 216 -1.95 13.32 -11.60
C GLU A 216 -2.91 14.40 -12.12
N ALA A 217 -2.38 15.45 -12.78
CA ALA A 217 -3.18 16.42 -13.51
C ALA A 217 -3.97 15.80 -14.68
N ASN A 218 -3.54 14.64 -15.20
CA ASN A 218 -4.29 13.92 -16.22
C ASN A 218 -5.56 13.29 -15.61
N PRO A 219 -6.77 13.67 -16.07
CA PRO A 219 -8.03 13.17 -15.50
C PRO A 219 -8.15 11.64 -15.52
N LYS A 220 -7.58 10.99 -16.54
CA LYS A 220 -7.58 9.52 -16.65
C LYS A 220 -6.71 8.88 -15.57
N MET A 221 -5.54 9.46 -15.30
CA MET A 221 -4.65 8.96 -14.25
C MET A 221 -5.23 9.20 -12.87
N LYS A 222 -5.79 10.39 -12.62
CA LYS A 222 -6.50 10.71 -11.36
C LYS A 222 -7.61 9.70 -11.09
N ARG A 223 -8.42 9.40 -12.10
CA ARG A 223 -9.51 8.41 -12.01
C ARG A 223 -8.99 7.00 -11.72
N MET A 224 -7.92 6.57 -12.39
CA MET A 224 -7.31 5.26 -12.10
C MET A 224 -6.74 5.17 -10.69
N GLY A 225 -6.21 6.27 -10.13
CA GLY A 225 -5.77 6.34 -8.73
C GLY A 225 -6.95 6.26 -7.74
N TYR A 226 -8.07 6.89 -8.07
CA TYR A 226 -9.29 6.87 -7.26
C TYR A 226 -9.90 5.47 -7.09
N TYR A 227 -9.86 4.63 -8.13
CA TYR A 227 -10.53 3.33 -8.14
C TYR A 227 -10.12 2.38 -7.01
N GLY A 228 -8.87 2.45 -6.54
CA GLY A 228 -8.43 1.66 -5.38
C GLY A 228 -9.20 2.06 -4.13
N TYR A 229 -9.14 3.35 -3.78
CA TYR A 229 -9.82 3.90 -2.63
C TYR A 229 -11.36 3.81 -2.71
N CYS A 230 -11.95 3.92 -3.90
CA CYS A 230 -13.38 3.70 -4.08
C CYS A 230 -13.78 2.26 -3.76
N PHE A 231 -12.92 1.29 -4.11
CA PHE A 231 -13.14 -0.11 -3.79
C PHE A 231 -12.98 -0.39 -2.29
N GLU A 232 -12.02 0.27 -1.63
CA GLU A 232 -11.89 0.24 -0.17
C GLU A 232 -13.15 0.74 0.53
N SER A 233 -13.67 1.91 0.11
CA SER A 233 -14.95 2.44 0.64
C SER A 233 -16.12 1.46 0.47
N TYR A 234 -16.15 0.70 -0.63
CA TYR A 234 -17.20 -0.28 -0.91
C TYR A 234 -17.05 -1.61 -0.16
N CYS A 235 -15.84 -1.95 0.28
CA CYS A 235 -15.52 -3.22 0.94
C CYS A 235 -15.20 -3.07 2.43
N THR A 236 -15.47 -1.90 3.01
CA THR A 236 -15.18 -1.63 4.42
C THR A 236 -16.33 -0.91 5.11
N VAL A 237 -16.34 -0.97 6.44
CA VAL A 237 -17.24 -0.23 7.34
C VAL A 237 -16.45 0.31 8.54
N ASP A 238 -17.01 1.29 9.25
CA ASP A 238 -16.34 1.96 10.38
C ASP A 238 -16.24 1.08 11.63
N THR A 239 -17.23 0.21 11.85
CA THR A 239 -17.35 -0.54 13.11
C THR A 239 -17.57 -2.04 12.89
N PRO A 240 -17.15 -2.91 13.83
CA PRO A 240 -17.42 -4.34 13.74
C PRO A 240 -18.91 -4.66 13.66
N ALA A 241 -19.75 -3.86 14.33
CA ALA A 241 -21.19 -4.06 14.37
C ALA A 241 -21.85 -3.92 12.99
N GLN A 242 -21.26 -3.13 12.08
CA GLN A 242 -21.77 -2.94 10.72
C GLN A 242 -21.43 -4.08 9.77
N VAL A 243 -20.43 -4.93 10.08
CA VAL A 243 -19.97 -6.01 9.18
C VAL A 243 -21.08 -7.00 8.85
N ASN A 244 -21.95 -7.30 9.82
CA ASN A 244 -23.06 -8.25 9.68
C ASN A 244 -24.42 -7.57 9.51
N GLN A 245 -24.47 -6.24 9.36
CA GLN A 245 -25.75 -5.57 9.15
C GLN A 245 -26.30 -5.95 7.77
N PRO A 246 -27.59 -6.33 7.68
CA PRO A 246 -28.19 -6.62 6.38
C PRO A 246 -28.14 -5.36 5.53
N PHE A 247 -27.83 -5.56 4.25
CA PHE A 247 -27.92 -4.50 3.26
C PHE A 247 -29.39 -4.08 3.07
N CYS A 248 -29.84 -3.08 3.82
CA CYS A 248 -31.20 -2.56 3.69
C CYS A 248 -31.30 -1.66 2.45
N ALA A 249 -32.31 -1.93 1.62
CA ALA A 249 -32.67 -1.03 0.52
C ALA A 249 -33.10 0.33 1.09
N ILE A 250 -32.55 1.41 0.54
CA ILE A 250 -32.91 2.78 0.91
C ILE A 250 -34.39 2.99 0.60
N ASN A 251 -35.20 3.35 1.60
CA ASN A 251 -36.59 3.76 1.37
C ASN A 251 -36.65 5.28 1.21
N PRO A 252 -36.94 5.82 0.01
CA PRO A 252 -36.84 7.26 -0.26
C PRO A 252 -37.79 8.13 0.58
N ARG A 253 -38.82 7.55 1.21
CA ARG A 253 -39.93 8.28 1.84
C ARG A 253 -39.76 8.59 3.33
N THR A 254 -38.83 7.96 4.03
CA THR A 254 -38.69 8.08 5.50
C THR A 254 -37.42 8.79 5.96
N ASP A 255 -36.47 9.04 5.06
CA ASP A 255 -35.07 9.28 5.46
C ASP A 255 -34.58 10.72 5.22
N SER A 256 -35.45 11.65 4.80
CA SER A 256 -35.13 13.04 4.47
C SER A 256 -34.88 13.98 5.67
N GLY A 257 -34.81 13.45 6.91
CA GLY A 257 -34.80 14.25 8.13
C GLY A 257 -33.43 14.60 8.73
N THR A 258 -32.33 13.96 8.32
CA THR A 258 -31.05 14.05 9.05
C THR A 258 -29.93 14.83 8.36
N GLY A 259 -30.12 15.34 7.14
CA GLY A 259 -29.11 16.15 6.43
C GLY A 259 -27.83 15.41 6.03
N LEU A 260 -27.72 14.11 6.31
CA LEU A 260 -26.58 13.27 5.91
C LEU A 260 -26.76 12.77 4.47
N VAL A 261 -25.74 12.94 3.63
CA VAL A 261 -25.69 12.33 2.30
C VAL A 261 -25.65 10.81 2.48
N ARG A 262 -26.76 10.12 2.22
CA ARG A 262 -26.78 8.65 2.24
C ARG A 262 -26.21 8.11 0.93
N HIS A 263 -25.10 7.40 1.01
CA HIS A 263 -24.50 6.70 -0.12
C HIS A 263 -25.34 5.47 -0.53
N PRO A 264 -25.24 5.00 -1.79
CA PRO A 264 -25.81 3.74 -2.22
C PRO A 264 -25.38 2.58 -1.32
N VAL A 265 -26.23 1.55 -1.28
CA VAL A 265 -25.98 0.33 -0.51
C VAL A 265 -24.59 -0.23 -0.84
N GLY A 266 -23.78 -0.42 0.21
CA GLY A 266 -22.43 -0.98 0.12
C GLY A 266 -21.30 0.03 0.30
N TRP A 267 -21.53 1.34 0.12
CA TRP A 267 -20.49 2.36 0.33
C TRP A 267 -20.48 2.86 1.77
N SER A 268 -19.29 2.92 2.38
CA SER A 268 -19.10 3.46 3.73
C SER A 268 -18.90 4.97 3.78
N GLY A 269 -18.69 5.63 2.65
CA GLY A 269 -18.49 7.08 2.63
C GLY A 269 -17.86 7.59 1.34
N ASP A 270 -17.74 8.91 1.26
CA ASP A 270 -16.85 9.55 0.29
C ASP A 270 -15.39 9.23 0.61
N VAL A 271 -14.58 9.19 -0.45
CA VAL A 271 -13.17 8.83 -0.34
C VAL A 271 -12.34 10.03 0.13
N ASN A 272 -11.56 9.83 1.20
CA ASN A 272 -10.58 10.78 1.69
C ASN A 272 -9.24 10.08 1.97
N THR A 273 -8.20 10.35 1.17
CA THR A 273 -6.88 9.69 1.31
C THR A 273 -6.00 10.29 2.41
N ASN A 274 -6.49 11.29 3.15
CA ASN A 274 -5.82 11.74 4.37
C ASN A 274 -5.96 10.71 5.51
N VAL A 275 -7.12 10.03 5.55
CA VAL A 275 -7.47 9.04 6.57
C VAL A 275 -6.72 7.76 6.30
N GLN A 276 -5.92 7.30 7.26
CA GLN A 276 -5.18 6.05 7.15
C GLN A 276 -5.04 5.40 8.53
N TRP A 277 -5.01 4.08 8.56
CA TRP A 277 -4.61 3.33 9.73
C TRP A 277 -3.32 2.57 9.43
N CYS A 278 -2.31 2.76 10.28
CA CYS A 278 -0.98 2.22 10.08
C CYS A 278 -0.64 1.23 11.18
N GLN A 279 -0.14 0.07 10.78
CA GLN A 279 0.42 -0.94 11.66
C GLN A 279 1.95 -0.86 11.62
N VAL A 280 2.58 -0.87 12.80
CA VAL A 280 4.03 -1.04 12.94
C VAL A 280 4.31 -2.46 13.42
N VAL A 281 5.22 -3.14 12.73
CA VAL A 281 5.61 -4.53 13.02
C VAL A 281 7.12 -4.62 13.17
N LYS A 282 7.56 -5.60 13.98
CA LYS A 282 8.94 -6.09 13.98
C LYS A 282 9.02 -7.42 13.24
N THR A 283 10.08 -7.63 12.47
CA THR A 283 10.37 -8.88 11.77
C THR A 283 11.89 -9.08 11.63
N LYS A 284 12.31 -10.20 11.07
CA LYS A 284 13.71 -10.50 10.76
C LYS A 284 13.79 -11.12 9.37
N LEU A 285 14.65 -10.57 8.51
CA LEU A 285 14.95 -11.08 7.17
C LEU A 285 16.43 -11.46 7.10
N GLY A 286 16.72 -12.77 7.02
CA GLY A 286 18.06 -13.28 7.21
C GLY A 286 18.55 -12.94 8.61
N GLU A 287 19.66 -12.21 8.68
CA GLU A 287 20.22 -11.71 9.94
C GLU A 287 19.70 -10.32 10.34
N ASN A 288 19.01 -9.61 9.45
CA ASN A 288 18.60 -8.22 9.67
C ASN A 288 17.25 -8.14 10.38
N ARG A 289 17.21 -7.48 11.53
CA ARG A 289 16.00 -7.16 12.30
C ARG A 289 15.41 -5.86 11.76
N LEU A 290 14.16 -5.93 11.34
CA LEU A 290 13.46 -4.82 10.72
C LEU A 290 12.33 -4.35 11.64
N VAL A 291 12.17 -3.04 11.76
CA VAL A 291 10.94 -2.40 12.25
C VAL A 291 10.35 -1.63 11.09
N ILE A 292 9.16 -2.03 10.66
CA ILE A 292 8.51 -1.42 9.48
C ILE A 292 7.09 -0.99 9.80
N GLY A 293 6.75 0.23 9.35
CA GLY A 293 5.38 0.75 9.36
C GLY A 293 4.71 0.57 8.01
N GLY A 294 3.40 0.33 7.99
CA GLY A 294 2.63 0.31 6.76
C GLY A 294 1.15 0.58 7.01
N GLU A 295 0.54 1.29 6.07
CA GLU A 295 -0.93 1.40 5.97
C GLU A 295 -1.56 0.01 5.79
N VAL A 296 -2.70 -0.18 6.45
CA VAL A 296 -3.54 -1.38 6.37
C VAL A 296 -4.97 -0.96 6.02
N ASP A 297 -5.50 -1.53 4.94
CA ASP A 297 -6.80 -1.11 4.39
C ASP A 297 -7.95 -1.46 5.32
N ALA A 298 -7.93 -2.67 5.90
CA ALA A 298 -8.97 -3.13 6.81
C ALA A 298 -8.53 -4.31 7.69
N VAL A 299 -9.40 -4.68 8.61
CA VAL A 299 -9.29 -5.91 9.40
C VAL A 299 -10.56 -6.75 9.32
N GLU A 300 -10.43 -8.06 9.52
CA GLU A 300 -11.57 -8.96 9.72
C GLU A 300 -11.37 -9.84 10.95
N TYR A 301 -12.47 -10.28 11.55
CA TYR A 301 -12.40 -11.30 12.60
C TYR A 301 -12.47 -12.67 11.98
N ASN A 302 -11.47 -13.50 12.28
CA ASN A 302 -11.49 -14.91 11.93
C ASN A 302 -12.63 -15.59 12.70
N PRO A 303 -13.62 -16.19 12.01
CA PRO A 303 -14.79 -16.76 12.67
C PRO A 303 -14.46 -18.01 13.49
N ILE A 304 -13.33 -18.66 13.24
CA ILE A 304 -12.89 -19.88 13.94
C ILE A 304 -12.05 -19.51 15.16
N THR A 305 -11.05 -18.63 14.99
CA THR A 305 -10.09 -18.31 16.06
C THR A 305 -10.47 -17.09 16.88
N GLY A 306 -11.42 -16.28 16.40
CA GLY A 306 -11.76 -14.98 16.98
C GLY A 306 -10.68 -13.91 16.82
N LYS A 307 -9.52 -14.25 16.22
CA LYS A 307 -8.41 -13.31 16.05
C LYS A 307 -8.72 -12.31 14.94
N GLN A 308 -8.25 -11.09 15.15
CA GLN A 308 -8.26 -10.06 14.13
C GLN A 308 -7.14 -10.32 13.12
N GLU A 309 -7.48 -10.35 11.84
CA GLU A 309 -6.57 -10.53 10.72
C GLU A 309 -6.63 -9.29 9.82
N MET A 310 -5.47 -8.82 9.36
CA MET A 310 -5.40 -7.70 8.44
C MET A 310 -5.78 -8.13 7.02
N VAL A 311 -6.42 -7.23 6.28
CA VAL A 311 -6.92 -7.42 4.92
C VAL A 311 -6.36 -6.33 4.01
N GLU A 312 -5.80 -6.74 2.88
CA GLU A 312 -5.39 -5.86 1.77
C GLU A 312 -6.44 -5.91 0.66
N LEU A 313 -6.86 -4.75 0.17
CA LEU A 313 -7.85 -4.57 -0.88
C LEU A 313 -7.18 -4.03 -2.14
N LYS A 314 -7.38 -4.71 -3.26
CA LYS A 314 -6.78 -4.34 -4.54
C LYS A 314 -7.83 -4.32 -5.64
N THR A 315 -7.61 -3.49 -6.65
CA THR A 315 -8.39 -3.54 -7.89
C THR A 315 -7.50 -3.90 -9.08
N SER A 316 -8.06 -4.61 -10.05
CA SER A 316 -7.41 -4.88 -11.33
C SER A 316 -8.42 -4.95 -12.46
N MET A 317 -7.96 -4.71 -13.69
CA MET A 317 -8.77 -4.99 -14.88
C MET A 317 -9.05 -6.48 -14.98
N GLN A 318 -10.27 -6.83 -15.41
CA GLN A 318 -10.61 -8.18 -15.79
C GLN A 318 -9.72 -8.63 -16.95
N MET A 319 -9.17 -9.82 -16.80
CA MET A 319 -8.25 -10.39 -17.78
C MET A 319 -9.03 -10.96 -18.95
N THR A 320 -8.49 -10.78 -20.16
CA THR A 320 -9.12 -11.33 -21.36
C THR A 320 -9.13 -12.86 -21.29
N ARG A 321 -10.31 -13.48 -21.46
CA ARG A 321 -10.44 -14.94 -21.49
C ARG A 321 -9.67 -15.53 -22.67
N PHE A 322 -9.02 -16.68 -22.45
CA PHE A 322 -8.40 -17.47 -23.52
C PHE A 322 -9.45 -17.92 -24.54
N GLN A 323 -9.44 -17.30 -25.71
CA GLN A 323 -10.34 -17.57 -26.84
C GLN A 323 -9.57 -17.42 -28.16
N ARG A 324 -10.02 -18.13 -29.21
CA ARG A 324 -9.42 -18.07 -30.56
C ARG A 324 -9.41 -16.62 -31.07
N GLY A 325 -8.24 -16.13 -31.47
CA GLY A 325 -8.03 -14.73 -31.91
C GLY A 325 -7.73 -13.72 -30.79
N LYS A 326 -7.80 -14.11 -29.50
CA LYS A 326 -7.46 -13.25 -28.35
C LYS A 326 -6.30 -13.76 -27.49
N PHE A 327 -5.66 -14.86 -27.91
CA PHE A 327 -4.60 -15.52 -27.14
C PHE A 327 -3.45 -14.57 -26.75
N GLY A 328 -2.94 -13.78 -27.70
CA GLY A 328 -1.87 -12.83 -27.42
C GLY A 328 -2.24 -11.77 -26.36
N LYS A 329 -3.47 -11.23 -26.41
CA LYS A 329 -3.97 -10.29 -25.41
C LYS A 329 -4.14 -10.96 -24.04
N ALA A 330 -4.70 -12.17 -24.01
CA ALA A 330 -4.88 -12.94 -22.78
C ALA A 330 -3.55 -13.22 -22.07
N MET A 331 -2.51 -13.62 -22.82
CA MET A 331 -1.16 -13.82 -22.28
C MET A 331 -0.55 -12.52 -21.73
N ALA A 332 -0.71 -11.40 -22.45
CA ALA A 332 -0.20 -10.10 -21.98
C ALA A 332 -0.94 -9.59 -20.73
N ASP A 333 -2.25 -9.82 -20.63
CA ASP A 333 -3.04 -9.49 -19.45
C ASP A 333 -2.62 -10.36 -18.24
N GLN A 334 -2.35 -11.64 -18.48
CA GLN A 334 -1.84 -12.60 -17.48
C GLN A 334 -0.48 -12.18 -16.93
N GLU A 335 0.51 -11.93 -17.79
CA GLU A 335 1.84 -11.50 -17.37
C GLU A 335 1.77 -10.19 -16.56
N ARG A 336 0.91 -9.25 -16.98
CA ARG A 336 0.71 -7.99 -16.24
C ARG A 336 0.10 -8.24 -14.86
N PHE A 337 -0.87 -9.14 -14.76
CA PHE A 337 -1.50 -9.47 -13.49
C PHE A 337 -0.54 -10.20 -12.55
N GLU A 338 0.29 -11.12 -13.05
CA GLU A 338 1.32 -11.81 -12.27
C GLU A 338 2.32 -10.82 -11.65
N LYS A 339 2.77 -9.81 -12.42
CA LYS A 339 3.64 -8.75 -11.89
C LYS A 339 2.96 -7.92 -10.80
N LYS A 340 1.67 -7.64 -10.93
CA LYS A 340 0.90 -6.97 -9.85
C LYS A 340 0.77 -7.88 -8.63
N LEU A 341 0.49 -9.17 -8.84
CA LEU A 341 0.29 -10.14 -7.79
C LEU A 341 1.55 -10.29 -6.93
N LEU A 342 2.75 -10.28 -7.54
CA LEU A 342 4.01 -10.23 -6.80
C LEU A 342 4.09 -9.00 -5.89
N LYS A 343 3.73 -7.81 -6.40
CA LYS A 343 3.70 -6.59 -5.57
C LYS A 343 2.66 -6.69 -4.46
N PHE A 344 1.46 -7.22 -4.73
CA PHE A 344 0.42 -7.42 -3.72
C PHE A 344 0.89 -8.38 -2.63
N PHE A 345 1.53 -9.48 -3.02
CA PHE A 345 2.12 -10.45 -2.12
C PHE A 345 3.19 -9.80 -1.24
N LEU A 346 4.18 -9.11 -1.82
CA LEU A 346 5.25 -8.48 -1.04
C LEU A 346 4.70 -7.41 -0.08
N GLN A 347 3.77 -6.58 -0.52
CA GLN A 347 3.14 -5.56 0.33
C GLN A 347 2.46 -6.19 1.56
N SER A 348 1.73 -7.29 1.33
CA SER A 348 0.97 -8.00 2.37
C SER A 348 1.87 -8.82 3.29
N TYR A 349 2.78 -9.61 2.70
CA TYR A 349 3.66 -10.55 3.38
C TYR A 349 4.61 -9.85 4.35
N LEU A 350 5.20 -8.72 3.93
CA LEU A 350 6.13 -7.96 4.76
C LEU A 350 5.46 -7.41 6.02
N LEU A 351 4.18 -7.04 5.95
CA LEU A 351 3.44 -6.49 7.08
C LEU A 351 2.66 -7.55 7.88
N GLY A 352 2.63 -8.81 7.41
CA GLY A 352 1.89 -9.90 8.06
C GLY A 352 0.39 -9.89 7.78
N VAL A 353 -0.03 -9.32 6.65
CA VAL A 353 -1.43 -9.32 6.20
C VAL A 353 -1.82 -10.73 5.73
N GLY A 354 -2.86 -11.29 6.36
CA GLY A 354 -3.29 -12.67 6.11
C GLY A 354 -4.19 -12.85 4.89
N LYS A 355 -4.80 -11.76 4.41
CA LYS A 355 -5.80 -11.81 3.34
C LYS A 355 -5.62 -10.71 2.32
N ILE A 356 -5.71 -11.09 1.05
CA ILE A 356 -5.74 -10.17 -0.08
C ILE A 356 -7.06 -10.39 -0.82
N VAL A 357 -7.82 -9.31 -1.05
CA VAL A 357 -9.06 -9.31 -1.82
C VAL A 357 -8.86 -8.47 -3.07
N VAL A 358 -9.01 -9.08 -4.24
CA VAL A 358 -8.88 -8.41 -5.53
C VAL A 358 -10.24 -8.26 -6.19
N GLY A 359 -10.68 -7.03 -6.40
CA GLY A 359 -11.82 -6.67 -7.23
C GLY A 359 -11.43 -6.52 -8.70
N PHE A 360 -12.00 -7.37 -9.57
CA PHE A 360 -11.81 -7.29 -11.01
C PHE A 360 -12.90 -6.43 -11.64
N ARG A 361 -12.49 -5.31 -12.25
CA ARG A 361 -13.38 -4.36 -12.95
C ARG A 361 -13.42 -4.63 -14.46
N ASP A 362 -14.55 -4.34 -15.08
CA ASP A 362 -14.67 -4.33 -16.53
C ASP A 362 -14.22 -2.99 -17.15
N ASP A 363 -14.36 -2.86 -18.47
CA ASP A 363 -13.97 -1.65 -19.21
C ASP A 363 -14.88 -0.43 -18.91
N TYR A 364 -16.00 -0.65 -18.22
CA TYR A 364 -16.92 0.40 -17.73
C TYR A 364 -16.70 0.70 -16.25
N GLU A 365 -15.69 0.10 -15.63
CA GLU A 365 -15.26 0.37 -14.25
C GLU A 365 -16.20 -0.18 -13.19
N TYR A 366 -17.04 -1.16 -13.56
CA TYR A 366 -17.86 -1.90 -12.62
C TYR A 366 -17.14 -3.15 -12.15
N ILE A 367 -17.16 -3.40 -10.85
CA ILE A 367 -16.65 -4.66 -10.28
C ILE A 367 -17.53 -5.84 -10.76
N LYS A 368 -16.90 -6.87 -11.31
CA LYS A 368 -17.56 -8.10 -11.76
C LYS A 368 -17.28 -9.29 -10.86
N THR A 369 -16.04 -9.43 -10.41
CA THR A 369 -15.58 -10.60 -9.68
C THR A 369 -14.71 -10.18 -8.52
N LEU A 370 -14.86 -10.88 -7.39
CA LEU A 370 -13.93 -10.79 -6.27
C LEU A 370 -13.19 -12.11 -6.15
N ILE A 371 -11.87 -12.03 -6.02
CA ILE A 371 -11.04 -13.19 -5.69
C ILE A 371 -10.33 -12.87 -4.39
N ASN A 372 -10.31 -13.82 -3.48
CA ASN A 372 -9.45 -13.78 -2.30
C ASN A 372 -8.59 -15.04 -2.26
N ASN A 373 -7.52 -15.01 -1.47
CA ASN A 373 -6.60 -16.15 -1.30
C ASN A 373 -7.30 -17.41 -0.74
N SER A 374 -8.39 -17.27 0.03
CA SER A 374 -9.23 -18.40 0.47
C SER A 374 -10.02 -19.07 -0.68
N ASN A 375 -10.43 -18.31 -1.70
CA ASN A 375 -11.16 -18.81 -2.88
C ASN A 375 -10.20 -19.25 -4.02
N GLY A 376 -8.91 -18.89 -3.92
CA GLY A 376 -7.90 -19.14 -4.95
C GLY A 376 -7.35 -20.57 -4.95
N VAL A 377 -7.37 -21.25 -3.81
CA VAL A 377 -6.82 -22.62 -3.69
C VAL A 377 -7.77 -23.68 -4.26
N GLU A 378 -9.10 -23.46 -4.23
CA GLU A 378 -10.08 -24.41 -4.77
C GLU A 378 -10.23 -24.36 -6.30
N ARG A 379 -9.98 -23.21 -6.95
CA ARG A 379 -10.11 -23.10 -8.42
C ARG A 379 -8.82 -23.32 -9.19
N ALA A 380 -7.65 -23.11 -8.58
CA ALA A 380 -6.37 -23.34 -9.25
C ALA A 380 -5.97 -24.82 -9.31
N THR A 381 -6.53 -25.66 -8.44
CA THR A 381 -6.29 -27.11 -8.42
C THR A 381 -7.28 -27.90 -9.28
N SER A 382 -8.51 -27.39 -9.48
CA SER A 382 -9.53 -28.04 -10.31
C SER A 382 -9.35 -27.81 -11.82
N ALA A 383 -8.65 -26.76 -12.25
CA ALA A 383 -8.39 -26.50 -13.67
C ALA A 383 -7.25 -27.33 -14.28
N THR A 384 -6.42 -27.96 -13.45
CA THR A 384 -5.26 -28.77 -13.91
C THR A 384 -5.54 -30.27 -13.90
N GLN A 385 -6.60 -30.74 -13.23
CA GLN A 385 -6.99 -32.15 -13.21
C GLN A 385 -8.08 -32.52 -14.22
N SER A 386 -8.85 -31.57 -14.76
CA SER A 386 -9.96 -31.89 -15.69
C SER A 386 -9.56 -32.01 -17.16
N ASN A 387 -8.27 -31.85 -17.52
CA ASN A 387 -7.77 -31.94 -18.91
C ASN A 387 -6.78 -33.10 -19.14
N ALA A 388 -6.65 -34.03 -18.19
CA ALA A 388 -5.75 -35.20 -18.33
C ALA A 388 -6.48 -36.57 -18.36
N LEU A 389 -7.81 -36.59 -18.35
CA LEU A 389 -8.62 -37.81 -18.50
C LEU A 389 -9.78 -37.51 -19.45
N GLY A 390 -9.48 -37.47 -20.74
CA GLY A 390 -10.44 -37.11 -21.78
C GLY A 390 -9.84 -37.17 -23.18
N ASN A 391 -9.14 -38.27 -23.48
CA ASN A 391 -9.07 -38.94 -24.79
C ASN A 391 -8.17 -40.17 -24.68
#